data_AF-A0A9P0M5W1-F1
#
_entry.id   AF-A0A9P0M5W1-F1
#
_cell.length_a   1.000
_cell.length_b   1.000
_cell.length_c   1.000
_cell.angle_alpha   90.00
_cell.angle_beta   90.00
_cell.angle_gamma   90.00
#
_symmetry.space_group_name_H-M   'P 1'
#
loop_
_entity.id
_entity.type
_entity.pdbx_description
1 polymer ?
#
loop_
_entity_poly.entity_id
_entity_poly.type
_entity_poly.pdbx_seq_one_letter_code
_entity_poly.pdbx_strand_id
1 'polypeptide(L)'
;MAGSSKSARFGDSKLEETLRQWYDELEIFKSNDEDVQEMFATGGTGRDIFRSIMSLKGVYVLLACLRFDNADDREARKAYDRIVAASWIFERFVKNCQDCYSIGEGLLL
;
A
#
# COMPACT_ATOMS: atom_id res chain seq x y z
N MET A 1 19.47 13.01 -25.72
CA MET A 1 18.40 12.00 -25.67
C MET A 1 18.06 11.75 -24.22
N ALA A 2 17.01 12.39 -23.70
CA ALA A 2 16.56 12.22 -22.33
C ALA A 2 15.50 11.11 -22.31
N GLY A 3 15.85 9.95 -21.76
CA GLY A 3 14.92 8.85 -21.53
C GLY A 3 13.96 9.25 -20.41
N SER A 4 12.74 9.65 -20.79
CA SER A 4 11.63 9.81 -19.85
C SER A 4 11.36 8.46 -19.20
N SER A 5 11.64 8.35 -17.91
CA SER A 5 11.27 7.19 -17.11
C SER A 5 9.74 7.14 -17.07
N LYS A 6 9.16 6.27 -17.89
CA LYS A 6 7.73 5.97 -17.85
C LYS A 6 7.46 5.36 -16.49
N SER A 7 6.95 6.17 -15.57
CA SER A 7 6.23 5.70 -14.39
C SER A 7 5.20 4.69 -14.89
N ALA A 8 5.44 3.40 -14.62
CA ALA A 8 4.49 2.36 -14.91
C ALA A 8 3.25 2.69 -14.08
N ARG A 9 2.23 3.28 -14.72
CA ARG A 9 0.91 3.40 -14.10
C ARG A 9 0.44 1.97 -13.89
N PHE A 10 0.24 1.60 -12.64
CA PHE A 10 -0.42 0.36 -12.28
C PHE A 10 -1.82 0.43 -12.91
N GLY A 11 -2.06 -0.41 -13.91
CA GLY A 11 -3.03 -0.16 -14.98
C GLY A 11 -4.40 -0.77 -14.77
N ASP A 12 -4.88 -0.89 -13.53
CA ASP A 12 -6.26 -1.32 -13.27
C ASP A 12 -6.94 -0.32 -12.31
N SER A 13 -7.58 0.68 -12.90
CA SER A 13 -8.28 1.75 -12.16
C SER A 13 -9.32 1.18 -11.18
N LYS A 14 -9.89 0.02 -11.48
CA LYS A 14 -10.88 -0.63 -10.63
C LYS A 14 -10.24 -1.22 -9.38
N LEU A 15 -9.09 -1.87 -9.53
CA LEU A 15 -8.33 -2.38 -8.38
C LEU A 15 -7.83 -1.23 -7.49
N GLU A 16 -7.33 -0.15 -8.09
CA GLU A 16 -6.90 1.03 -7.32
C GLU A 16 -8.07 1.65 -6.54
N GLU A 17 -9.23 1.79 -7.16
CA GLU A 17 -10.43 2.31 -6.50
C GLU A 17 -10.93 1.37 -5.38
N THR A 18 -10.91 0.06 -5.62
CA THR A 18 -11.25 -0.96 -4.62
C THR A 18 -10.33 -0.89 -3.40
N LEU A 19 -9.01 -0.75 -3.63
CA LEU A 19 -8.02 -0.63 -2.54
C LEU A 19 -8.17 0.68 -1.77
N ARG A 20 -8.46 1.78 -2.45
CA ARG A 20 -8.72 3.09 -1.81
C ARG A 20 -9.93 3.02 -0.90
N GLN A 21 -11.05 2.54 -1.44
CA GLN A 21 -12.28 2.40 -0.67
C GLN A 21 -12.04 1.49 0.55
N TRP A 22 -11.32 0.38 0.39
CA TRP A 22 -11.01 -0.51 1.50
C TRP A 22 -10.17 0.17 2.59
N TYR A 23 -9.14 0.93 2.20
CA TYR A 23 -8.27 1.64 3.13
C TYR A 23 -9.02 2.74 3.90
N ASP A 24 -9.88 3.50 3.23
CA ASP A 24 -10.68 4.55 3.86
C ASP A 24 -11.60 3.96 4.95
N GLU A 25 -12.25 2.83 4.66
CA GLU A 25 -13.12 2.16 5.63
C GLU A 25 -12.36 1.61 6.84
N LEU A 26 -11.17 1.04 6.64
CA LEU A 26 -10.31 0.62 7.75
C LEU A 26 -10.02 1.78 8.72
N GLU A 27 -9.69 2.94 8.16
CA GLU A 27 -9.33 4.13 8.94
C GLU A 27 -10.54 4.73 9.67
N ILE A 28 -11.70 4.75 9.02
CA ILE A 28 -12.97 5.26 9.58
C ILE A 28 -13.42 4.42 10.77
N PHE A 29 -13.38 3.09 10.64
CA PHE A 29 -13.84 2.18 11.71
C PHE A 29 -12.78 1.93 12.79
N LYS A 30 -11.54 2.39 12.61
CA LYS A 30 -10.40 2.10 13.51
C LYS A 30 -10.17 0.61 13.71
N SER A 31 -10.47 -0.19 12.69
CA SER A 31 -10.40 -1.65 12.72
C SER A 31 -9.01 -2.21 12.45
N ASN A 32 -7.96 -1.43 12.72
CA ASN A 32 -6.57 -1.80 12.39
C ASN A 32 -6.08 -3.00 13.20
N ASP A 33 -6.63 -3.15 14.42
CA ASP A 33 -6.29 -4.20 15.37
C ASP A 33 -7.39 -5.29 15.44
N GLU A 34 -8.41 -5.21 14.58
CA GLU A 34 -9.48 -6.22 14.51
C GLU A 34 -9.01 -7.44 13.72
N ASP A 35 -9.49 -8.62 14.11
CA ASP A 35 -9.25 -9.82 13.31
C ASP A 35 -10.01 -9.75 11.98
N VAL A 36 -9.30 -10.02 10.88
CA VAL A 36 -9.86 -9.91 9.53
C VAL A 36 -11.03 -10.87 9.32
N GLN A 37 -11.12 -11.99 10.04
CA GLN A 37 -12.30 -12.87 9.94
C GLN A 37 -13.51 -12.25 10.66
N GLU A 38 -13.31 -11.62 11.81
CA GLU A 38 -14.37 -10.91 12.54
C GLU A 38 -14.94 -9.75 11.71
N MET A 39 -14.08 -8.96 11.06
CA MET A 39 -14.49 -7.89 10.14
C MET A 39 -15.43 -8.40 9.04
N PHE A 40 -15.24 -9.65 8.60
CA PHE A 40 -16.00 -10.30 7.53
C PHE A 40 -17.11 -11.23 8.03
N ALA A 41 -17.37 -11.32 9.33
CA ALA A 41 -18.36 -12.23 9.92
C ALA A 41 -19.81 -11.89 9.51
N THR A 42 -20.59 -12.90 9.12
CA THR A 42 -22.00 -12.73 8.68
C THR A 42 -23.02 -12.79 9.82
N GLY A 43 -22.59 -13.13 11.05
CA GLY A 43 -23.46 -13.30 12.22
C GLY A 43 -23.93 -12.01 12.88
N GLY A 44 -23.84 -10.86 12.20
CA GLY A 44 -24.22 -9.54 12.72
C GLY A 44 -23.11 -8.79 13.46
N THR A 45 -21.94 -9.41 13.65
CA THR A 45 -20.77 -8.78 14.28
C THR A 45 -19.78 -8.19 13.28
N GLY A 46 -19.74 -8.71 12.04
CA GLY A 46 -18.92 -8.18 10.96
C GLY A 46 -19.62 -7.11 10.14
N ARG A 47 -18.86 -6.36 9.34
CA ARG A 47 -19.37 -5.20 8.59
C ARG A 47 -19.61 -5.56 7.13
N ASP A 48 -20.80 -5.24 6.63
CA ASP A 48 -21.19 -5.53 5.24
C ASP A 48 -20.28 -4.84 4.22
N ILE A 49 -19.74 -3.68 4.57
CA ILE A 49 -18.92 -2.88 3.66
C ILE A 49 -17.62 -3.57 3.26
N PHE A 50 -16.97 -4.31 4.16
CA PHE A 50 -15.76 -5.05 3.80
C PHE A 50 -16.07 -6.18 2.81
N ARG A 51 -17.25 -6.82 2.94
CA ARG A 51 -17.72 -7.88 2.03
C ARG A 51 -18.23 -7.35 0.70
N SER A 52 -18.75 -6.13 0.65
CA SER A 52 -19.24 -5.53 -0.59
C SER A 52 -18.11 -5.09 -1.51
N ILE A 53 -16.94 -4.76 -0.95
CA ILE A 53 -15.73 -4.36 -1.68
C ILE A 53 -15.00 -5.59 -2.25
N MET A 54 -14.73 -6.61 -1.42
CA MET A 54 -14.10 -7.85 -1.86
C MET A 54 -14.42 -9.04 -0.94
N SER A 55 -14.02 -10.24 -1.34
CA SER A 55 -14.13 -11.42 -0.47
C SER A 55 -12.97 -11.47 0.54
N LEU A 56 -13.19 -12.11 1.69
CA LEU A 56 -12.14 -12.41 2.68
C LEU A 56 -10.95 -13.15 2.05
N LYS A 57 -11.24 -14.11 1.16
CA LYS A 57 -10.20 -14.82 0.39
C LYS A 57 -9.39 -13.87 -0.50
N GLY A 58 -10.05 -12.88 -1.10
CA GLY A 58 -9.40 -11.82 -1.88
C GLY A 58 -8.41 -11.02 -1.05
N VAL A 59 -8.80 -10.60 0.16
CA VAL A 59 -7.92 -9.90 1.10
C VAL A 59 -6.69 -10.76 1.42
N TYR A 60 -6.87 -12.03 1.77
CA TYR A 60 -5.74 -12.91 2.08
C TYR A 60 -4.78 -13.08 0.90
N VAL A 61 -5.30 -13.21 -0.32
CA VAL A 61 -4.45 -13.29 -1.53
C VAL A 61 -3.67 -11.99 -1.72
N LEU A 62 -4.31 -10.83 -1.57
CA LEU A 62 -3.64 -9.54 -1.69
C LEU A 62 -2.53 -9.39 -0.64
N LEU A 63 -2.82 -9.68 0.63
CA LEU A 63 -1.83 -9.61 1.71
C LEU A 63 -0.65 -10.56 1.47
N ALA A 64 -0.89 -11.75 0.95
CA ALA A 64 0.17 -12.72 0.64
C ALA A 64 1.04 -12.31 -0.56
N CYS A 65 0.43 -11.68 -1.57
CA CYS A 65 1.07 -11.38 -2.84
C CYS A 65 1.62 -9.95 -2.95
N LEU A 66 1.36 -9.08 -1.97
CA LEU A 66 1.82 -7.69 -2.00
C LEU A 66 3.36 -7.63 -1.98
N ARG A 67 3.92 -6.95 -2.99
CA ARG A 67 5.36 -6.75 -3.18
C ARG A 67 5.59 -5.33 -3.67
N PHE A 68 6.62 -4.68 -3.13
CA PHE A 68 7.04 -3.33 -3.51
C PHE A 68 8.43 -3.32 -4.17
N ASP A 69 8.93 -4.50 -4.52
CA ASP A 69 10.24 -4.74 -5.12
C ASP A 69 10.13 -5.48 -6.46
N ASN A 70 11.24 -5.47 -7.22
CA ASN A 70 11.38 -6.25 -8.43
C ASN A 70 12.10 -7.57 -8.10
N ALA A 71 11.45 -8.70 -8.35
CA ALA A 71 12.03 -10.02 -8.08
C ALA A 71 13.32 -10.28 -8.88
N ASP A 72 13.44 -9.69 -10.08
CA ASP A 72 14.57 -9.94 -10.98
C ASP A 72 15.89 -9.32 -10.48
N ASP A 73 15.83 -8.21 -9.74
CA ASP A 73 17.01 -7.50 -9.24
C ASP A 73 17.22 -7.63 -7.72
N ARG A 74 16.23 -8.17 -7.00
CA ARG A 74 16.21 -8.26 -5.54
C ARG A 74 17.47 -8.90 -4.96
N GLU A 75 17.90 -10.04 -5.50
CA GLU A 75 19.05 -10.78 -4.95
C GLU A 75 20.36 -9.99 -5.09
N ALA A 76 20.56 -9.31 -6.22
CA ALA A 76 21.73 -8.45 -6.42
C ALA A 76 21.71 -7.24 -5.46
N ARG A 77 20.52 -6.66 -5.25
CA ARG A 77 20.31 -5.49 -4.39
C ARG A 77 20.51 -5.76 -2.90
N LYS A 78 20.22 -6.97 -2.42
CA LYS A 78 20.42 -7.36 -1.01
C LYS A 78 21.85 -7.10 -0.51
N ALA A 79 22.84 -7.11 -1.39
CA ALA A 79 24.24 -6.88 -1.05
C ALA A 79 24.50 -5.47 -0.49
N TYR A 80 23.69 -4.47 -0.85
CA TYR A 80 23.89 -3.07 -0.47
C TYR A 80 22.64 -2.39 0.09
N ASP A 81 21.47 -2.99 -0.07
CA ASP A 81 20.19 -2.45 0.38
C ASP A 81 19.49 -3.42 1.34
N ARG A 82 19.57 -3.11 2.65
CA ARG A 82 18.97 -3.94 3.72
C ARG A 82 17.45 -3.92 3.72
N ILE A 83 16.82 -2.92 3.09
CA ILE A 83 15.36 -2.76 3.05
C ILE A 83 14.80 -2.95 1.64
N VAL A 84 15.53 -3.66 0.76
CA VAL A 84 15.23 -3.87 -0.67
C VAL A 84 13.76 -4.16 -0.99
N ALA A 85 13.07 -4.91 -0.14
CA ALA A 85 11.67 -5.27 -0.31
C ALA A 85 10.70 -4.07 -0.29
N ALA A 86 11.13 -2.92 0.26
CA ALA A 86 10.34 -1.71 0.44
C ALA A 86 11.09 -0.41 0.09
N SER A 87 12.38 -0.45 -0.25
CA SER A 87 13.19 0.75 -0.51
C SER A 87 12.57 1.64 -1.58
N TRP A 88 12.05 1.05 -2.66
CA TRP A 88 11.44 1.80 -3.75
C TRP A 88 10.24 2.63 -3.28
N ILE A 89 9.32 2.04 -2.51
CA ILE A 89 8.13 2.76 -2.03
C ILE A 89 8.51 3.81 -0.99
N PHE A 90 9.50 3.52 -0.13
CA PHE A 90 10.01 4.45 0.87
C PHE A 90 10.66 5.68 0.23
N GLU A 91 11.58 5.48 -0.71
CA GLU A 91 12.24 6.57 -1.43
C GLU A 91 11.23 7.42 -2.20
N ARG A 92 10.24 6.78 -2.82
CA ARG A 92 9.18 7.49 -3.54
C ARG A 92 8.33 8.33 -2.60
N PHE A 93 7.98 7.79 -1.43
CA PHE A 93 7.25 8.52 -0.40
C PHE A 93 8.03 9.74 0.09
N VAL A 94 9.28 9.56 0.50
CA VAL A 94 10.16 10.65 0.99
C VAL A 94 10.30 11.75 -0.07
N LYS A 95 10.54 11.36 -1.32
CA LYS A 95 10.64 12.32 -2.42
C LYS A 95 9.35 13.11 -2.60
N ASN A 96 8.19 12.44 -2.59
CA ASN A 96 6.91 13.13 -2.71
C ASN A 96 6.67 14.10 -1.55
N CYS A 97 7.04 13.73 -0.31
CA CYS A 97 6.95 14.64 0.83
C CYS A 97 7.79 15.91 0.64
N GLN A 98 9.02 15.76 0.15
CA GLN A 98 9.93 16.89 -0.14
C GLN A 98 9.44 17.76 -1.29
N ASP A 99 8.86 17.16 -2.32
CA ASP A 99 8.33 17.88 -3.48
C ASP A 99 7.05 18.67 -3.13
N CYS A 100 6.25 18.19 -2.15
CA CYS A 100 4.99 18.80 -1.74
C CYS A 100 5.12 19.86 -0.65
N TYR A 101 6.28 19.99 0.02
CA TYR A 101 6.44 20.89 1.16
C TYR A 101 7.82 21.56 1.20
N SER A 102 7.82 22.88 1.37
CA SER A 102 9.03 23.68 1.59
C SER A 102 9.23 23.94 3.09
N ILE A 103 10.41 23.62 3.60
CA ILE A 103 10.77 23.81 5.01
C ILE A 103 10.90 25.30 5.34
N GLY A 104 10.20 25.74 6.41
CA GLY A 104 10.36 27.07 7.01
C GLY A 104 11.49 27.14 8.06
N GLU A 105 11.67 28.27 8.71
CA GLU A 105 12.87 28.57 9.54
C GLU A 105 13.02 27.72 10.83
N GLY A 106 12.01 26.95 11.23
CA GLY A 106 12.05 26.09 12.42
C GLY A 106 12.05 24.61 12.07
N LEU A 107 13.22 23.96 12.08
CA LEU A 107 13.32 22.51 12.01
C LEU A 107 13.61 21.94 13.41
N LEU A 108 12.77 21.01 13.86
CA LEU A 108 13.07 20.15 14.99
C LEU A 108 13.54 18.79 14.45
N LEU A 109 14.68 18.32 14.94
CA LEU A 109 15.29 17.03 14.60
C LEU A 109 14.86 15.95 15.60
#